data_AF-A0A447R151-F1
#
_entry.id   AF-A0A447R151-F1
#
_cell.length_a   1.000
_cell.length_b   1.000
_cell.length_c   1.000
_cell.angle_alpha   90.00
_cell.angle_beta   90.00
_cell.angle_gamma   90.00
#
_symmetry.space_group_name_H-M   'P 1'
#
loop_
_entity.id
_entity.type
_entity.pdbx_description
1 polymer ?
#
loop_
_entity_poly.entity_id
_entity_poly.type
_entity_poly.pdbx_seq_one_letter_code
_entity_poly.pdbx_strand_id
1 'polypeptide(L)'
;MLESEFSGNLVEICPTGVFTDKTHSERYNRKWDMQFAPSICQQCSIGCNISPGERYGELRRIENRYNGTVNHYFLCDRGRFGYGYVNLKDRPRQPVQRRGDDFITLNAEQAMQGAADILRQSKKVIGIGSPRASIESNFALRELVGAENFYTGIAQGEQERLQLALKVLREGGIYTPALREIESYDAVLVLGEDVTQTGARVALAVRQAVKGKAREMAAAQKVADWQIAAILNIGQRAKHPLFVSNVDSTRLDDIAAWTYRAPVENQARLGFCDCPCAGQYRACG
;
A
#
# COMPACT_ATOMS: atom_id res chain seq x y z
N MET A 1 -11.37 -14.29 -16.61
CA MET A 1 -11.23 -13.20 -15.62
C MET A 1 -9.88 -12.53 -15.90
N LEU A 2 -9.78 -11.20 -15.89
CA LEU A 2 -8.49 -10.55 -16.11
C LEU A 2 -7.66 -10.68 -14.83
N GLU A 3 -6.58 -11.45 -14.87
CA GLU A 3 -5.74 -11.70 -13.69
C GLU A 3 -4.64 -10.65 -13.57
N SER A 4 -4.95 -9.52 -12.94
CA SER A 4 -3.98 -8.45 -12.63
C SER A 4 -4.49 -7.63 -11.46
N GLU A 5 -3.57 -7.09 -10.64
CA GLU A 5 -3.88 -6.17 -9.54
C GLU A 5 -4.34 -4.79 -10.03
N PHE A 6 -4.31 -4.53 -11.34
CA PHE A 6 -4.66 -3.25 -11.95
C PHE A 6 -5.78 -3.36 -12.98
N SER A 7 -6.46 -4.50 -13.04
CA SER A 7 -7.51 -4.76 -14.03
C SER A 7 -8.67 -3.77 -13.93
N GLY A 8 -8.98 -3.29 -12.73
CA GLY A 8 -10.03 -2.32 -12.45
C GLY A 8 -9.80 -0.93 -13.03
N ASN A 9 -8.57 -0.58 -13.44
CA ASN A 9 -8.31 0.69 -14.13
C ASN A 9 -8.94 0.75 -15.52
N LEU A 10 -9.27 -0.41 -16.12
CA LEU A 10 -10.02 -0.44 -17.38
C LEU A 10 -11.37 0.27 -17.27
N VAL A 11 -11.99 0.31 -16.09
CA VAL A 11 -13.26 0.99 -15.86
C VAL A 11 -13.13 2.53 -15.96
N GLU A 12 -11.93 3.08 -15.71
CA GLU A 12 -11.66 4.52 -15.87
C GLU A 12 -11.12 4.85 -17.26
N ILE A 13 -10.37 3.94 -17.87
CA ILE A 13 -9.76 4.14 -19.18
C ILE A 13 -10.76 3.93 -20.32
N CYS A 14 -11.77 3.07 -20.14
CA CYS A 14 -12.73 2.73 -21.19
C CYS A 14 -13.64 3.92 -21.54
N PRO A 15 -13.53 4.48 -22.76
CA PRO A 15 -14.32 5.65 -23.14
C PRO A 15 -15.79 5.32 -23.44
N THR A 16 -16.07 4.06 -23.76
CA THR A 16 -17.39 3.57 -24.23
C THR A 16 -18.24 2.96 -23.12
N GLY A 17 -17.70 2.75 -21.92
CA GLY A 17 -18.41 2.11 -20.82
C GLY A 17 -18.62 0.60 -21.01
N VAL A 18 -17.85 -0.07 -21.88
CA VAL A 18 -17.84 -1.54 -22.01
C VAL A 18 -17.31 -2.20 -20.72
N PHE A 19 -16.27 -1.62 -20.12
CA PHE A 19 -15.77 -2.03 -18.82
C PHE A 19 -16.44 -1.19 -17.73
N THR A 20 -17.24 -1.84 -16.89
CA THR A 20 -17.93 -1.21 -15.76
C THR A 20 -17.52 -1.84 -14.43
N ASP A 21 -17.71 -1.09 -13.36
CA ASP A 21 -17.49 -1.57 -12.01
C ASP A 21 -18.67 -2.46 -11.58
N LYS A 22 -18.42 -3.76 -11.45
CA LYS A 22 -19.43 -4.72 -11.00
C LYS A 22 -19.91 -4.40 -9.58
N THR A 23 -19.03 -3.96 -8.68
CA THR A 23 -19.40 -3.61 -7.29
C THR A 23 -20.36 -2.42 -7.24
N HIS A 24 -20.27 -1.52 -8.22
CA HIS A 24 -21.19 -0.40 -8.40
C HIS A 24 -22.49 -0.78 -9.12
N SER A 25 -22.49 -1.86 -9.91
CA SER A 25 -23.64 -2.24 -10.74
C SER A 25 -24.88 -2.68 -9.95
N GLU A 26 -24.71 -3.25 -8.75
CA GLU A 26 -25.82 -3.69 -7.90
C GLU A 26 -26.68 -2.52 -7.38
N ARG A 27 -26.09 -1.34 -7.25
CA ARG A 27 -26.74 -0.10 -6.80
C ARG A 27 -26.29 1.06 -7.66
N TYR A 28 -26.64 0.98 -8.94
CA TYR A 28 -26.18 1.92 -9.96
C TYR A 28 -26.52 3.38 -9.61
N ASN A 29 -25.49 4.22 -9.54
CA ASN A 29 -25.61 5.68 -9.50
C ASN A 29 -24.81 6.31 -10.65
N ARG A 30 -25.32 7.42 -11.21
CA ARG A 30 -24.56 8.15 -12.23
C ARG A 30 -23.44 8.94 -11.56
N LYS A 31 -22.37 9.23 -12.30
CA LYS A 31 -21.20 9.96 -11.74
C LYS A 31 -21.60 11.31 -11.13
N TRP A 32 -22.48 12.06 -11.80
CA TRP A 32 -22.98 13.36 -11.32
C TRP A 32 -23.98 13.26 -10.16
N ASP A 33 -24.48 12.06 -9.84
CA ASP A 33 -25.32 11.88 -8.66
C ASP A 33 -24.46 11.74 -7.38
N MET A 34 -23.19 11.35 -7.51
CA MET A 34 -22.33 11.09 -6.36
C MET A 34 -21.60 12.35 -5.89
N GLN A 35 -21.37 12.45 -4.57
CA GLN A 35 -20.51 13.45 -3.98
C GLN A 35 -19.10 12.87 -3.83
N PHE A 36 -18.12 13.54 -4.42
CA PHE A 36 -16.72 13.12 -4.37
C PHE A 36 -15.91 14.03 -3.46
N ALA A 37 -15.05 13.43 -2.65
CA ALA A 37 -14.09 14.17 -1.81
C ALA A 37 -12.65 13.70 -2.10
N PRO A 38 -11.64 14.56 -1.96
CA PRO A 38 -10.25 14.09 -1.94
C PRO A 38 -9.97 13.24 -0.70
N SER A 39 -9.36 12.07 -0.86
CA SER A 39 -8.94 11.22 0.27
C SER A 39 -7.67 10.43 -0.04
N ILE A 40 -7.25 9.59 0.90
CA ILE A 40 -6.08 8.72 0.85
C ILE A 40 -6.52 7.27 1.07
N CYS A 41 -6.09 6.38 0.17
CA CYS A 41 -6.38 4.96 0.25
C CYS A 41 -5.72 4.37 1.50
N GLN A 42 -6.55 3.81 2.37
CA GLN A 42 -6.09 3.17 3.59
C GLN A 42 -5.71 1.73 3.37
N GLN A 43 -5.77 1.14 2.17
CA GLN A 43 -5.72 -0.31 2.06
C GLN A 43 -4.32 -0.89 2.28
N CYS A 44 -3.24 -0.15 2.00
CA CYS A 44 -1.82 -0.53 2.19
C CYS A 44 -1.00 0.67 2.71
N SER A 45 0.28 0.47 2.99
CA SER A 45 1.20 1.53 3.45
C SER A 45 1.60 2.55 2.38
N ILE A 46 1.18 2.37 1.12
CA ILE A 46 1.54 3.27 0.01
C ILE A 46 0.79 4.61 0.07
N GLY A 47 -0.44 4.63 0.57
CA GLY A 47 -1.23 5.86 0.68
C GLY A 47 -1.60 6.50 -0.67
N CYS A 48 -2.11 5.72 -1.63
CA CYS A 48 -2.54 6.26 -2.93
C CYS A 48 -3.62 7.34 -2.80
N ASN A 49 -3.55 8.40 -3.60
CA ASN A 49 -4.57 9.42 -3.65
C ASN A 49 -5.84 8.89 -4.32
N ILE A 50 -6.99 9.05 -3.66
CA ILE A 50 -8.27 8.58 -4.17
C ILE A 50 -9.33 9.67 -4.09
N SER A 51 -10.44 9.43 -4.79
CA SER A 51 -11.67 10.18 -4.66
C SER A 51 -12.83 9.22 -4.36
N PRO A 52 -13.25 9.07 -3.09
CA PRO A 52 -14.41 8.27 -2.73
C PRO A 52 -15.69 9.01 -3.16
N GLY A 53 -16.57 8.32 -3.87
CA GLY A 53 -17.89 8.78 -4.29
C GLY A 53 -18.96 8.25 -3.34
N GLU A 54 -19.65 9.16 -2.66
CA GLU A 54 -20.73 8.87 -1.71
C GLU A 54 -22.09 9.14 -2.35
N ARG A 55 -23.09 8.34 -1.95
CA ARG A 55 -24.51 8.63 -2.22
C ARG A 55 -25.42 8.03 -1.14
N TYR A 56 -26.24 8.88 -0.52
CA TYR A 56 -27.22 8.54 0.53
C TYR A 56 -26.60 7.90 1.80
N GLY A 57 -25.49 8.45 2.27
CA GLY A 57 -24.72 7.98 3.41
C GLY A 57 -23.90 6.71 3.15
N GLU A 58 -23.86 6.21 1.91
CA GLU A 58 -23.12 5.00 1.55
C GLU A 58 -21.99 5.31 0.57
N LEU A 59 -20.82 4.73 0.82
CA LEU A 59 -19.70 4.80 -0.10
C LEU A 59 -19.99 3.91 -1.32
N ARG A 60 -20.10 4.50 -2.49
CA ARG A 60 -20.53 3.79 -3.72
C ARG A 60 -19.39 3.31 -4.57
N ARG A 61 -18.36 4.13 -4.72
CA ARG A 61 -17.25 3.89 -5.65
C ARG A 61 -15.99 4.61 -5.17
N ILE A 62 -14.83 4.09 -5.53
CA ILE A 62 -13.55 4.79 -5.37
C ILE A 62 -12.93 5.02 -6.75
N GLU A 63 -12.63 6.28 -7.06
CA GLU A 63 -11.89 6.66 -8.26
C GLU A 63 -10.45 7.06 -7.93
N ASN A 64 -9.55 6.88 -8.90
CA ASN A 64 -8.19 7.35 -8.77
C ASN A 64 -8.15 8.88 -8.76
N ARG A 65 -7.40 9.47 -7.82
CA ARG A 65 -7.09 10.91 -7.85
C ARG A 65 -5.64 11.10 -8.22
N TYR A 66 -5.39 11.91 -9.25
CA TYR A 66 -4.04 12.11 -9.77
C TYR A 66 -3.07 12.63 -8.70
N ASN A 67 -1.90 11.97 -8.63
CA ASN A 67 -0.75 12.41 -7.86
C ASN A 67 0.52 12.01 -8.59
N GLY A 68 1.31 13.00 -9.02
CA GLY A 68 2.52 12.78 -9.83
C GLY A 68 3.69 12.11 -9.09
N THR A 69 3.62 11.94 -7.77
CA THR A 69 4.69 11.28 -7.00
C THR A 69 4.30 9.88 -6.50
N VAL A 70 2.99 9.60 -6.37
CA VAL A 70 2.48 8.36 -5.77
C VAL A 70 1.85 7.43 -6.82
N ASN A 71 0.64 7.76 -7.28
CA ASN A 71 -0.20 6.84 -8.05
C ASN A 71 -0.51 7.26 -9.48
N HIS A 72 -0.16 8.47 -9.91
CA HIS A 72 -0.51 9.02 -11.23
C HIS A 72 -1.98 8.72 -11.57
N TYR A 73 -2.24 7.95 -12.62
CA TYR A 73 -3.55 7.59 -13.12
C TYR A 73 -3.98 6.17 -12.72
N PHE A 74 -3.20 5.47 -11.88
CA PHE A 74 -3.42 4.05 -11.58
C PHE A 74 -3.71 3.81 -10.10
N LEU A 75 -4.78 3.08 -9.83
CA LEU A 75 -5.14 2.58 -8.51
C LEU A 75 -5.19 1.05 -8.55
N CYS A 76 -4.63 0.36 -7.56
CA CYS A 76 -4.73 -1.09 -7.50
C CYS A 76 -6.17 -1.53 -7.16
N ASP A 77 -6.52 -2.74 -7.57
CA ASP A 77 -7.86 -3.32 -7.40
C ASP A 77 -8.23 -3.44 -5.92
N ARG A 78 -7.24 -3.68 -5.04
CA ARG A 78 -7.39 -3.65 -3.58
C ARG A 78 -7.91 -2.29 -3.09
N GLY A 79 -7.31 -1.21 -3.57
CA GLY A 79 -7.71 0.15 -3.21
C GLY A 79 -9.00 0.61 -3.88
N ARG A 80 -9.29 0.08 -5.07
CA ARG A 80 -10.47 0.42 -5.87
C ARG A 80 -11.74 -0.26 -5.37
N PHE A 81 -11.69 -1.55 -5.08
CA PHE A 81 -12.86 -2.37 -4.75
C PHE A 81 -12.93 -2.78 -3.27
N GLY A 82 -11.85 -2.60 -2.52
CA GLY A 82 -11.73 -3.08 -1.13
C GLY A 82 -12.49 -2.27 -0.08
N TYR A 83 -13.47 -1.44 -0.44
CA TYR A 83 -14.15 -0.52 0.47
C TYR A 83 -15.46 -1.02 1.08
N GLY A 84 -15.95 -2.19 0.65
CA GLY A 84 -17.26 -2.71 1.02
C GLY A 84 -17.50 -2.82 2.54
N TYR A 85 -16.43 -3.01 3.33
CA TYR A 85 -16.50 -3.08 4.79
C TYR A 85 -17.10 -1.82 5.45
N VAL A 86 -17.03 -0.66 4.78
CA VAL A 86 -17.58 0.60 5.31
C VAL A 86 -19.10 0.58 5.38
N ASN A 87 -19.75 -0.14 4.46
CA ASN A 87 -21.21 -0.18 4.32
C ASN A 87 -21.84 -1.42 4.98
N LEU A 88 -21.06 -2.23 5.70
CA LEU A 88 -21.56 -3.42 6.38
C LEU A 88 -22.67 -3.06 7.39
N LYS A 89 -23.71 -3.89 7.45
CA LYS A 89 -24.89 -3.66 8.30
C LYS A 89 -24.58 -3.81 9.79
N ASP A 90 -23.63 -4.69 10.12
CA ASP A 90 -23.15 -5.03 11.46
C ASP A 90 -22.03 -4.11 11.96
N ARG A 91 -21.68 -3.05 11.20
CA ARG A 91 -20.71 -2.05 11.66
C ARG A 91 -21.21 -1.40 12.96
N PRO A 92 -20.40 -1.27 14.01
CA PRO A 92 -20.80 -0.57 15.24
C PRO A 92 -21.15 0.89 14.94
N ARG A 93 -22.43 1.26 15.12
CA ARG A 93 -22.95 2.63 14.90
C ARG A 93 -23.34 3.34 16.19
N GLN A 94 -23.56 2.59 17.27
CA GLN A 94 -23.94 3.10 18.56
C GLN A 94 -23.02 2.51 19.63
N PRO A 95 -22.66 3.28 20.66
CA PRO A 95 -21.97 2.74 21.83
C PRO A 95 -22.81 1.66 22.51
N VAL A 96 -22.16 0.60 22.98
CA VAL A 96 -22.80 -0.48 23.72
C VAL A 96 -22.02 -0.77 25.00
N GLN A 97 -22.73 -1.09 26.08
CA GLN A 97 -22.15 -1.53 27.34
C GLN A 97 -22.66 -2.93 27.67
N ARG A 98 -21.74 -3.82 28.04
CA ARG A 98 -22.09 -5.14 28.56
C ARG A 98 -22.53 -5.03 30.02
N ARG A 99 -23.69 -5.61 30.38
CA ARG A 99 -24.19 -5.75 31.75
C ARG A 99 -24.55 -7.22 32.00
N GLY A 100 -23.67 -7.95 32.70
CA GLY A 100 -23.80 -9.41 32.83
C GLY A 100 -23.65 -10.08 31.46
N ASP A 101 -24.68 -10.81 31.03
CA ASP A 101 -24.72 -11.48 29.73
C ASP A 101 -25.41 -10.67 28.63
N ASP A 102 -26.02 -9.53 28.97
CA ASP A 102 -26.72 -8.67 28.02
C ASP A 102 -25.87 -7.46 27.57
N PHE A 103 -26.22 -6.90 26.42
CA PHE A 103 -25.68 -5.64 25.91
C PHE A 103 -26.77 -4.57 25.88
N ILE A 104 -26.48 -3.41 26.45
CA ILE A 104 -27.35 -2.24 26.38
C ILE A 104 -26.75 -1.18 25.44
N THR A 105 -27.60 -0.61 24.58
CA THR A 105 -27.23 0.52 23.75
C THR A 105 -27.23 1.79 24.57
N LEU A 106 -26.17 2.60 24.45
CA LEU A 106 -26.02 3.88 25.14
C LEU A 106 -26.03 5.02 24.12
N ASN A 107 -26.40 6.22 24.55
CA ASN A 107 -26.07 7.42 23.79
C ASN A 107 -24.59 7.81 24.00
N ALA A 108 -24.08 8.74 23.18
CA ALA A 108 -22.68 9.14 23.22
C ALA A 108 -22.25 9.72 24.57
N GLU A 109 -23.09 10.55 25.21
CA GLU A 109 -22.78 11.19 26.49
C GLU A 109 -22.69 10.17 27.63
N GLN A 110 -23.66 9.26 27.71
CA GLN A 110 -23.66 8.16 28.68
C GLN A 110 -22.44 7.25 28.52
N ALA A 111 -22.08 6.93 27.28
CA ALA A 111 -20.91 6.12 26.98
C ALA A 111 -19.60 6.80 27.39
N MET A 112 -19.46 8.11 27.10
CA MET A 112 -18.28 8.89 27.46
C MET A 112 -18.14 9.04 28.98
N GLN A 113 -19.22 9.38 29.68
CA GLN A 113 -19.20 9.49 31.14
C GLN A 113 -18.90 8.13 31.80
N GLY A 114 -19.55 7.07 31.33
CA GLY A 114 -19.30 5.71 31.82
C GLY A 114 -17.85 5.27 31.60
N ALA A 115 -17.27 5.54 30.43
CA ALA A 115 -15.86 5.27 30.17
C ALA A 115 -14.95 6.08 31.09
N ALA A 116 -15.22 7.37 31.28
CA ALA A 116 -14.43 8.24 32.16
C ALA A 116 -14.47 7.76 33.62
N ASP A 117 -15.63 7.33 34.12
CA ASP A 117 -15.77 6.84 35.49
C ASP A 117 -15.02 5.52 35.71
N ILE A 118 -15.08 4.60 34.74
CA ILE A 118 -14.27 3.38 34.76
C ILE A 118 -12.78 3.71 34.79
N LEU A 119 -12.33 4.66 33.96
CA LEU A 119 -10.93 5.08 33.91
C LEU A 119 -10.47 5.72 35.22
N ARG A 120 -11.29 6.58 35.85
CA ARG A 120 -10.98 7.20 37.16
C ARG A 120 -10.87 6.19 38.30
N GLN A 121 -11.67 5.13 38.25
CA GLN A 121 -11.66 4.07 39.28
C GLN A 121 -10.55 3.03 39.04
N SER A 122 -10.01 2.97 37.83
CA SER A 122 -9.00 2.00 37.44
C SER A 122 -7.62 2.39 37.97
N LYS A 123 -6.93 1.46 38.64
CA LYS A 123 -5.56 1.67 39.12
C LYS A 123 -4.49 1.42 38.05
N LYS A 124 -4.83 0.65 37.03
CA LYS A 124 -3.94 0.27 35.91
C LYS A 124 -4.74 0.36 34.63
N VAL A 125 -4.28 1.20 33.72
CA VAL A 125 -4.90 1.42 32.42
C VAL A 125 -3.82 1.20 31.37
N ILE A 126 -4.15 0.47 30.31
CA ILE A 126 -3.31 0.33 29.13
C ILE A 126 -4.08 0.77 27.90
N GLY A 127 -3.37 1.33 26.92
CA GLY A 127 -3.92 1.71 25.63
C GLY A 127 -3.32 0.85 24.54
N ILE A 128 -4.15 0.16 23.77
CA ILE A 128 -3.70 -0.61 22.61
C ILE A 128 -4.10 0.16 21.35
N GLY A 129 -3.11 0.78 20.72
CA GLY A 129 -3.27 1.46 19.44
C GLY A 129 -3.49 0.49 18.29
N SER A 130 -3.93 1.01 17.14
CA SER A 130 -4.11 0.22 15.93
C SER A 130 -3.25 0.75 14.79
N PRO A 131 -2.59 -0.11 13.99
CA PRO A 131 -1.91 0.30 12.76
C PRO A 131 -2.87 0.80 11.67
N ARG A 132 -4.18 0.62 11.86
CA ARG A 132 -5.25 1.09 10.96
C ARG A 132 -5.88 2.40 11.43
N ALA A 133 -5.60 2.82 12.67
CA ALA A 133 -6.11 4.08 13.21
C ALA A 133 -5.27 5.26 12.72
N SER A 134 -5.86 6.45 12.76
CA SER A 134 -5.12 7.67 12.42
C SER A 134 -4.02 7.94 13.45
N ILE A 135 -3.01 8.72 13.04
CA ILE A 135 -1.91 9.10 13.92
C ILE A 135 -2.45 9.92 15.10
N GLU A 136 -3.41 10.81 14.85
CA GLU A 136 -4.06 11.64 15.86
C GLU A 136 -4.81 10.79 16.89
N SER A 137 -5.50 9.73 16.44
CA SER A 137 -6.24 8.83 17.34
C SER A 137 -5.29 8.04 18.23
N ASN A 138 -4.21 7.50 17.64
CA ASN A 138 -3.17 6.80 18.40
C ASN A 138 -2.43 7.75 19.35
N PHE A 139 -2.18 8.99 18.93
CA PHE A 139 -1.56 10.03 19.76
C PHE A 139 -2.45 10.39 20.96
N ALA A 140 -3.74 10.67 20.73
CA ALA A 140 -4.69 10.96 21.80
C ALA A 140 -4.81 9.81 22.81
N LEU A 141 -4.83 8.56 22.32
CA LEU A 141 -4.81 7.38 23.19
C LEU A 141 -3.52 7.29 24.01
N ARG A 142 -2.37 7.52 23.38
CA ARG A 142 -1.06 7.51 24.05
C ARG A 142 -0.96 8.58 25.14
N GLU A 143 -1.44 9.80 24.88
CA GLU A 143 -1.48 10.87 25.88
C GLU A 143 -2.44 10.54 27.04
N LEU A 144 -3.56 9.85 26.75
CA LEU A 144 -4.53 9.45 27.77
C LEU A 144 -3.97 8.41 28.74
N VAL A 145 -3.23 7.41 28.24
CA VAL A 145 -2.74 6.29 29.08
C VAL A 145 -1.30 6.48 29.58
N GLY A 146 -0.56 7.43 29.01
CA GLY A 146 0.88 7.59 29.22
C GLY A 146 1.70 6.74 28.24
N ALA A 147 2.88 7.23 27.86
CA ALA A 147 3.73 6.59 26.86
C ALA A 147 4.18 5.18 27.27
N GLU A 148 4.37 4.95 28.57
CA GLU A 148 4.76 3.70 29.18
C GLU A 148 3.64 2.64 29.23
N ASN A 149 2.37 3.05 29.08
CA ASN A 149 1.22 2.15 29.06
C ASN A 149 0.56 2.05 27.67
N PHE A 150 1.19 2.61 26.64
CA PHE A 150 0.73 2.52 25.26
C PHE A 150 1.45 1.39 24.51
N TYR A 151 0.65 0.55 23.85
CA TYR A 151 1.11 -0.61 23.09
C TYR A 151 0.54 -0.57 21.66
N THR A 152 1.29 -1.07 20.69
CA THR A 152 0.91 -1.04 19.26
C THR A 152 -0.08 -2.13 18.85
N GLY A 153 -0.35 -3.09 19.75
CA GLY A 153 -1.13 -4.29 19.44
C GLY A 153 -0.39 -5.31 18.56
N ILE A 154 0.91 -5.09 18.31
CA ILE A 154 1.78 -5.96 17.52
C ILE A 154 2.55 -6.89 18.46
N ALA A 155 2.75 -8.14 18.06
CA ALA A 155 3.51 -9.11 18.85
C ALA A 155 4.95 -8.64 19.09
N GLN A 156 5.50 -8.91 20.27
CA GLN A 156 6.79 -8.37 20.69
C GLN A 156 7.92 -8.62 19.69
N GLY A 157 8.07 -9.85 19.18
CA GLY A 157 9.13 -10.16 18.22
C GLY A 157 8.97 -9.44 16.87
N GLU A 158 7.74 -9.12 16.44
CA GLU A 158 7.53 -8.29 15.25
C GLU A 158 7.83 -6.83 15.55
N GLN A 159 7.42 -6.33 16.71
CA GLN A 159 7.72 -4.98 17.18
C GLN A 159 9.23 -4.71 17.27
N GLU A 160 10.02 -5.66 17.76
CA GLU A 160 11.48 -5.58 17.80
C GLU A 160 12.10 -5.47 16.40
N ARG A 161 11.59 -6.23 15.43
CA ARG A 161 12.03 -6.16 14.02
C ARG A 161 11.65 -4.84 13.36
N LEU A 162 10.45 -4.33 13.64
CA LEU A 162 10.01 -3.01 13.16
C LEU A 162 10.88 -1.89 13.75
N GLN A 163 11.24 -1.97 15.03
CA GLN A 163 12.15 -1.03 15.67
C GLN A 163 13.55 -1.09 15.05
N LEU A 164 14.05 -2.29 14.74
CA LEU A 164 15.32 -2.45 14.03
C LEU A 164 15.28 -1.84 12.62
N ALA A 165 14.21 -2.10 11.86
CA ALA A 165 14.03 -1.51 10.54
C ALA A 165 14.00 0.03 10.60
N LEU A 166 13.27 0.60 11.57
CA LEU A 166 13.24 2.04 11.81
C LEU A 166 14.61 2.61 12.19
N LYS A 167 15.36 1.89 13.03
CA LYS A 167 16.73 2.27 13.41
C LYS A 167 17.62 2.34 12.17
N VAL A 168 17.60 1.30 11.34
CA VAL A 168 18.37 1.23 10.08
C VAL A 168 17.98 2.35 9.12
N LEU A 169 16.68 2.65 8.97
CA LEU A 169 16.23 3.74 8.10
C LEU A 169 16.64 5.14 8.60
N ARG A 170 16.71 5.35 9.92
CA ARG A 170 17.08 6.65 10.51
C ARG A 170 18.58 6.86 10.61
N GLU A 171 19.32 5.81 10.95
CA GLU A 171 20.75 5.89 11.30
C GLU A 171 21.66 5.34 10.20
N GLY A 172 21.15 4.45 9.34
CA GLY A 172 21.95 3.74 8.34
C GLY A 172 22.28 4.53 7.07
N GLY A 173 21.79 5.77 6.95
CA GLY A 173 22.00 6.59 5.75
C GLY A 173 21.32 6.03 4.49
N ILE A 174 20.37 5.11 4.64
CA ILE A 174 19.63 4.51 3.54
C ILE A 174 18.63 5.52 2.99
N TYR A 175 18.73 5.81 1.70
CA TYR A 175 17.78 6.65 1.01
C TYR A 175 16.51 5.85 0.66
N THR A 176 15.35 6.40 1.02
CA THR A 176 14.04 5.82 0.64
C THR A 176 13.50 6.56 -0.59
N PRO A 177 13.50 5.94 -1.78
CA PRO A 177 13.02 6.62 -2.98
C PRO A 177 11.51 6.81 -3.00
N ALA A 178 11.06 7.84 -3.71
CA ALA A 178 9.66 7.97 -4.06
C ALA A 178 9.25 6.92 -5.09
N LEU A 179 7.96 6.57 -5.16
CA LEU A 179 7.46 5.58 -6.15
C LEU A 179 7.84 5.93 -7.58
N ARG A 180 7.79 7.22 -7.93
CA ARG A 180 8.16 7.70 -9.26
C ARG A 180 9.64 7.53 -9.56
N GLU A 181 10.49 7.66 -8.55
CA GLU A 181 11.93 7.54 -8.70
C GLU A 181 12.33 6.09 -8.99
N ILE A 182 11.65 5.11 -8.38
CA ILE A 182 11.86 3.68 -8.65
C ILE A 182 11.73 3.39 -10.15
N GLU A 183 10.83 4.06 -10.88
CA GLU A 183 10.63 3.87 -12.32
C GLU A 183 11.85 4.25 -13.17
N SER A 184 12.79 5.02 -12.61
CA SER A 184 14.02 5.46 -13.27
C SER A 184 15.23 4.58 -12.97
N TYR A 185 15.09 3.58 -12.09
CA TYR A 185 16.21 2.73 -11.68
C TYR A 185 16.57 1.73 -12.77
N ASP A 186 17.88 1.50 -12.92
CA ASP A 186 18.47 0.65 -13.94
C ASP A 186 18.74 -0.78 -13.46
N ALA A 187 18.56 -1.05 -12.16
CA ALA A 187 18.57 -2.37 -11.54
C ALA A 187 17.69 -2.37 -10.27
N VAL A 188 17.00 -3.49 -10.00
CA VAL A 188 16.15 -3.65 -8.82
C VAL A 188 16.37 -5.02 -8.18
N LEU A 189 16.52 -5.05 -6.85
CA LEU A 189 16.49 -6.28 -6.05
C LEU A 189 15.28 -6.25 -5.12
N VAL A 190 14.41 -7.26 -5.21
CA VAL A 190 13.32 -7.52 -4.26
C VAL A 190 13.74 -8.69 -3.37
N LEU A 191 13.93 -8.43 -2.08
CA LEU A 191 14.46 -9.40 -1.12
C LEU A 191 13.38 -9.85 -0.14
N GLY A 192 12.92 -11.10 -0.27
CA GLY A 192 12.03 -11.77 0.69
C GLY A 192 10.61 -11.22 0.75
N GLU A 193 10.12 -10.60 -0.32
CA GLU A 193 8.83 -9.89 -0.32
C GLU A 193 8.09 -10.09 -1.64
N ASP A 194 6.75 -10.18 -1.57
CA ASP A 194 5.88 -10.11 -2.74
C ASP A 194 5.19 -8.74 -2.80
N VAL A 195 5.88 -7.79 -3.42
CA VAL A 195 5.39 -6.42 -3.61
C VAL A 195 4.12 -6.34 -4.44
N THR A 196 3.73 -7.40 -5.19
CA THR A 196 2.44 -7.42 -5.88
C THR A 196 1.28 -7.51 -4.88
N GLN A 197 1.48 -8.19 -3.76
CA GLN A 197 0.48 -8.39 -2.72
C GLN A 197 0.55 -7.32 -1.63
N THR A 198 1.75 -6.90 -1.21
CA THR A 198 1.92 -5.93 -0.11
C THR A 198 1.79 -4.48 -0.55
N GLY A 199 2.25 -4.16 -1.77
CA GLY A 199 2.28 -2.79 -2.29
C GLY A 199 2.22 -2.74 -3.81
N ALA A 200 1.10 -3.15 -4.42
CA ALA A 200 0.98 -3.30 -5.88
C ALA A 200 1.45 -2.08 -6.71
N ARG A 201 1.36 -0.85 -6.17
CA ARG A 201 1.91 0.35 -6.82
C ARG A 201 3.44 0.37 -6.91
N VAL A 202 4.14 -0.15 -5.90
CA VAL A 202 5.58 -0.42 -5.97
C VAL A 202 5.86 -1.42 -7.06
N ALA A 203 5.12 -2.54 -7.11
CA ALA A 203 5.29 -3.55 -8.15
C ALA A 203 5.13 -2.95 -9.56
N LEU A 204 4.14 -2.09 -9.78
CA LEU A 204 3.97 -1.42 -11.07
C LEU A 204 5.11 -0.43 -11.36
N ALA A 205 5.68 0.25 -10.35
CA ALA A 205 6.86 1.09 -10.53
C ALA A 205 8.10 0.25 -10.92
N VAL A 206 8.32 -0.90 -10.27
CA VAL A 206 9.36 -1.87 -10.63
C VAL A 206 9.16 -2.38 -12.07
N ARG A 207 7.93 -2.65 -12.49
CA ARG A 207 7.62 -3.00 -13.89
C ARG A 207 7.97 -1.89 -14.88
N GLN A 208 7.85 -0.61 -14.49
CA GLN A 208 8.30 0.51 -15.33
C GLN A 208 9.83 0.57 -15.38
N ALA A 209 10.50 0.40 -14.24
CA ALA A 209 11.96 0.36 -14.15
C ALA A 209 12.54 -0.69 -15.10
N VAL A 210 12.03 -1.92 -15.08
CA VAL A 210 12.48 -3.00 -15.98
C VAL A 210 12.31 -2.64 -17.46
N LYS A 211 11.27 -1.90 -17.83
CA LYS A 211 11.03 -1.41 -19.20
C LYS A 211 11.88 -0.19 -19.58
N GLY A 212 12.57 0.43 -18.62
CA GLY A 212 13.42 1.60 -18.83
C GLY A 212 14.48 1.37 -19.91
N LYS A 213 15.03 0.14 -20.02
CA LYS A 213 16.13 -0.13 -20.94
C LYS A 213 15.74 0.06 -22.40
N ALA A 214 14.53 -0.39 -22.75
CA ALA A 214 13.98 -0.18 -24.07
C ALA A 214 13.78 1.31 -24.39
N ARG A 215 13.40 2.11 -23.38
CA ARG A 215 13.25 3.57 -23.52
C ARG A 215 14.59 4.27 -23.69
N GLU A 216 15.62 3.90 -22.93
CA GLU A 216 16.98 4.42 -23.10
C GLU A 216 17.49 4.18 -24.54
N MET A 217 17.33 2.95 -25.03
CA MET A 217 17.75 2.58 -26.38
C MET A 217 16.99 3.37 -27.46
N ALA A 218 15.69 3.57 -27.26
CA ALA A 218 14.87 4.36 -28.18
C ALA A 218 15.21 5.86 -28.15
N ALA A 219 15.46 6.41 -26.97
CA ALA A 219 15.90 7.79 -26.80
C ALA A 219 17.25 8.06 -27.48
N ALA A 220 18.19 7.10 -27.41
CA ALA A 220 19.45 7.17 -28.15
C ALA A 220 19.27 7.23 -29.68
N GLN A 221 18.15 6.70 -30.19
CA GLN A 221 17.77 6.78 -31.60
C GLN A 221 16.81 7.95 -31.91
N LYS A 222 16.60 8.86 -30.95
CA LYS A 222 15.68 10.01 -31.06
C LYS A 222 14.23 9.62 -31.37
N VAL A 223 13.82 8.42 -30.97
CA VAL A 223 12.42 7.99 -31.04
C VAL A 223 11.65 8.64 -29.90
N ALA A 224 10.48 9.19 -30.22
CA ALA A 224 9.65 9.86 -29.23
C ALA A 224 8.96 8.86 -28.28
N ASP A 225 8.81 9.24 -27.00
CA ASP A 225 8.27 8.38 -25.92
C ASP A 225 6.85 7.85 -26.18
N TRP A 226 6.04 8.55 -26.97
CA TRP A 226 4.68 8.12 -27.31
C TRP A 226 4.64 7.03 -28.40
N GLN A 227 5.74 6.78 -29.11
CA GLN A 227 5.82 5.73 -30.13
C GLN A 227 6.14 4.36 -29.51
N ILE A 228 5.24 3.87 -28.64
CA ILE A 228 5.44 2.62 -27.88
C ILE A 228 5.81 1.43 -28.77
N ALA A 229 5.19 1.29 -29.94
CA ALA A 229 5.51 0.20 -30.87
C ALA A 229 6.98 0.26 -31.36
N ALA A 230 7.50 1.46 -31.67
CA ALA A 230 8.88 1.64 -32.08
C ALA A 230 9.85 1.36 -30.92
N ILE A 231 9.53 1.85 -29.72
CA ILE A 231 10.32 1.59 -28.51
C ILE A 231 10.43 0.09 -28.22
N LEU A 232 9.32 -0.64 -28.30
CA LEU A 232 9.30 -2.08 -28.10
C LEU A 232 10.11 -2.84 -29.17
N ASN A 233 10.04 -2.40 -30.44
CA ASN A 233 10.83 -2.99 -31.52
C ASN A 233 12.33 -2.76 -31.36
N ILE A 234 12.74 -1.57 -30.90
CA ILE A 234 14.15 -1.23 -30.63
C ILE A 234 14.66 -2.01 -29.43
N GLY A 235 13.92 -2.00 -28.32
CA GLY A 235 14.32 -2.67 -27.08
C GLY A 235 14.31 -4.20 -27.19
N GLN A 236 13.43 -4.77 -28.02
CA GLN A 236 13.22 -6.22 -28.14
C GLN A 236 13.06 -6.90 -26.76
N ARG A 237 14.08 -7.63 -26.31
CA ARG A 237 14.13 -8.33 -25.01
C ARG A 237 15.00 -7.61 -23.97
N ALA A 238 15.60 -6.48 -24.31
CA ALA A 238 16.43 -5.69 -23.41
C ALA A 238 15.59 -5.16 -22.25
N LYS A 239 16.04 -5.47 -21.04
CA LYS A 239 15.38 -5.12 -19.78
C LYS A 239 16.45 -4.68 -18.79
N HIS A 240 16.12 -3.74 -17.92
CA HIS A 240 16.91 -3.53 -16.71
C HIS A 240 16.77 -4.77 -15.80
N PRO A 241 17.86 -5.26 -15.20
CA PRO A 241 17.81 -6.46 -14.38
C PRO A 241 16.93 -6.27 -13.15
N LEU A 242 15.97 -7.18 -13.00
CA LEU A 242 15.20 -7.38 -11.78
C LEU A 242 15.60 -8.71 -11.17
N PHE A 243 16.04 -8.67 -9.92
CA PHE A 243 16.35 -9.84 -9.11
C PHE A 243 15.26 -10.01 -8.06
N VAL A 244 14.67 -11.19 -7.97
CA VAL A 244 13.60 -11.48 -6.99
C VAL A 244 14.03 -12.65 -6.12
N SER A 245 14.05 -12.46 -4.81
CA SER A 245 14.21 -13.52 -3.83
C SER A 245 12.90 -13.67 -3.05
N ASN A 246 12.34 -14.87 -2.99
CA ASN A 246 11.17 -15.15 -2.16
C ASN A 246 11.08 -16.65 -1.81
N VAL A 247 10.20 -17.02 -0.88
CA VAL A 247 9.95 -18.42 -0.51
C VAL A 247 9.16 -19.18 -1.59
N ASP A 248 8.35 -18.47 -2.38
CA ASP A 248 7.49 -19.02 -3.43
C ASP A 248 7.50 -18.11 -4.67
N SER A 249 6.85 -18.55 -5.74
CA SER A 249 6.66 -17.79 -6.97
C SER A 249 5.90 -16.48 -6.73
N THR A 250 6.36 -15.42 -7.37
CA THR A 250 5.66 -14.12 -7.37
C THR A 250 5.19 -13.77 -8.76
N ARG A 251 4.24 -12.84 -8.85
CA ARG A 251 3.81 -12.31 -10.14
C ARG A 251 4.87 -11.45 -10.84
N LEU A 252 5.98 -11.10 -10.20
CA LEU A 252 7.12 -10.42 -10.84
C LEU A 252 8.12 -11.38 -11.48
N ASP A 253 8.01 -12.69 -11.24
CA ASP A 253 8.90 -13.70 -11.82
C ASP A 253 8.86 -13.68 -13.37
N ASP A 254 7.75 -13.22 -13.96
CA ASP A 254 7.55 -13.11 -15.42
C ASP A 254 8.48 -12.08 -16.10
N ILE A 255 8.98 -11.12 -15.33
CA ILE A 255 9.87 -10.06 -15.80
C ILE A 255 11.23 -10.04 -15.11
N ALA A 256 11.46 -10.93 -14.14
CA ALA A 256 12.74 -11.06 -13.45
C ALA A 256 13.83 -11.59 -14.38
N ALA A 257 15.05 -11.04 -14.25
CA ALA A 257 16.24 -11.60 -14.88
C ALA A 257 16.71 -12.86 -14.14
N TRP A 258 16.52 -12.90 -12.82
CA TRP A 258 16.82 -14.05 -11.98
C TRP A 258 15.88 -14.09 -10.78
N THR A 259 15.47 -15.30 -10.42
CA THR A 259 14.63 -15.58 -9.25
C THR A 259 15.32 -16.58 -8.35
N TYR A 260 15.49 -16.23 -7.08
CA TYR A 260 16.06 -17.08 -6.05
C TYR A 260 14.97 -17.55 -5.08
N ARG A 261 14.70 -18.86 -5.08
CA ARG A 261 13.70 -19.46 -4.20
C ARG A 261 14.39 -20.24 -3.10
N ALA A 262 14.29 -19.76 -1.87
CA ALA A 262 14.98 -20.37 -0.75
C ALA A 262 14.27 -20.08 0.59
N PRO A 263 14.55 -20.87 1.65
CA PRO A 263 14.12 -20.53 3.00
C PRO A 263 14.62 -19.14 3.43
N VAL A 264 13.88 -18.47 4.31
CA VAL A 264 14.16 -17.10 4.75
C VAL A 264 15.61 -16.90 5.23
N GLU A 265 16.18 -17.88 5.92
CA GLU A 265 17.58 -17.84 6.38
C GLU A 265 18.59 -17.72 5.23
N ASN A 266 18.36 -18.45 4.14
CA ASN A 266 19.24 -18.42 2.97
C ASN A 266 19.05 -17.13 2.17
N GLN A 267 17.83 -16.58 2.14
CA GLN A 267 17.58 -15.26 1.55
C GLN A 267 18.27 -14.15 2.35
N ALA A 268 18.24 -14.24 3.69
CA ALA A 268 18.97 -13.30 4.55
C ALA A 268 20.48 -13.35 4.30
N ARG A 269 21.05 -14.56 4.10
CA ARG A 269 22.46 -14.73 3.72
C ARG A 269 22.78 -14.07 2.38
N LEU A 270 21.92 -14.22 1.38
CA LEU A 270 22.06 -13.54 0.09
C LEU A 270 22.15 -12.02 0.27
N GLY A 271 21.23 -11.44 1.04
CA GLY A 271 21.24 -10.00 1.35
C GLY A 271 22.50 -9.53 2.09
N PHE A 272 23.12 -10.39 2.90
CA PHE A 272 24.40 -10.10 3.57
C PHE A 272 25.60 -10.17 2.62
N CYS A 273 25.63 -11.13 1.70
CA CYS A 273 26.74 -11.34 0.77
C CYS A 273 26.84 -10.23 -0.30
N ASP A 274 25.73 -9.61 -0.69
CA ASP A 274 25.71 -8.54 -1.70
C ASP A 274 26.02 -7.14 -1.10
N CYS A 275 26.02 -7.00 0.23
CA CYS A 275 26.25 -5.75 0.94
C CYS A 275 27.71 -5.18 0.92
N PRO A 276 28.81 -5.95 0.77
CA PRO A 276 30.16 -5.38 0.77
C PRO A 276 30.49 -4.54 -0.48
N CYS A 277 29.78 -4.73 -1.60
CA CYS A 277 30.16 -4.15 -2.89
C CYS A 277 29.66 -2.71 -3.13
N ALA A 278 28.69 -2.21 -2.35
CA ALA A 278 28.14 -0.86 -2.54
C ALA A 278 29.04 0.26 -1.97
N GLY A 279 30.06 -0.08 -1.17
CA GLY A 279 30.98 0.89 -0.54
C GLY A 279 32.36 1.02 -1.20
N GLN A 280 32.69 0.22 -2.22
CA GLN A 280 34.05 0.13 -2.78
C GLN A 280 34.24 0.67 -4.21
N TYR A 281 33.23 1.27 -4.83
CA TYR A 281 33.39 1.96 -6.13
C TYR A 281 33.85 3.44 -5.99
N ARG A 282 34.78 3.69 -5.05
CA ARG A 282 35.59 4.92 -4.98
C ARG A 282 37.05 4.58 -4.69
N ALA A 283 37.67 3.77 -5.55
CA ALA A 283 39.11 3.74 -5.81
C ALA A 283 39.45 2.50 -6.65
N CYS A 284 39.32 2.59 -7.97
CA CYS A 284 40.13 1.85 -8.94
C CYS A 284 39.83 2.33 -10.36
N GLY A 285 40.83 2.93 -11.01
CA GLY A 285 40.92 3.10 -12.46
C GLY A 285 40.13 4.24 -13.06
#